data_AF-A0A6A9QJA7-F1
#
_entry.id   AF-A0A6A9QJA7-F1
#
_cell.length_a   1.000
_cell.length_b   1.000
_cell.length_c   1.000
_cell.angle_alpha   90.00
_cell.angle_beta   90.00
_cell.angle_gamma   90.00
#
_symmetry.space_group_name_H-M   'P 1'
#
loop_
_entity.id
_entity.type
_entity.pdbx_description
1 polymer ?
#
loop_
_entity_poly.entity_id
_entity_poly.type
_entity_poly.pdbx_seq_one_letter_code
_entity_poly.pdbx_strand_id
1 'polypeptide(L)'
;MCDKDEAKILFDKCKLEECKKAVRFFTDDLCTSKRQTLDILDNVPKGWSGLYKTVRSFIKESKELYKGMLFADEIETLIDNGYMNAMKGNLHSAEESNRFLLERIFLSIFIENTTKDYEKILRKRQWHRMVDAGYTILHFGEVIGRLKKTTGGKPPIDRDTIYLIGKPVCRKHLEFPEYSRNMEDFPLKERLKCKCGKEADYLTLAMPKVSALIGLGCYIVGYPSERFENIYSNISRIIHPYGLVKIDKDRAVLLWFRDYFMIVGELKKALAARSSNPSNESYQSEGRVEVKVKRKAKKKKDNPKKRNRKK
;
A
#
# COMPACT_ATOMS: atom_id res chain seq x y z
N MET A 1 -13.59 -2.97 -13.99
CA MET A 1 -13.82 -2.77 -15.43
C MET A 1 -12.77 -1.79 -15.90
N CYS A 2 -12.06 -2.11 -16.98
CA CYS A 2 -11.00 -1.26 -17.52
C CYS A 2 -11.61 -0.22 -18.48
N ASP A 3 -11.08 1.01 -18.48
CA ASP A 3 -11.59 2.15 -19.26
C ASP A 3 -11.31 1.98 -20.74
N LYS A 4 -12.12 1.13 -21.40
CA LYS A 4 -12.12 0.98 -22.86
C LYS A 4 -12.23 2.35 -23.54
N ASP A 5 -13.02 3.25 -22.95
CA ASP A 5 -13.23 4.60 -23.48
C ASP A 5 -11.99 5.49 -23.33
N GLU A 6 -11.24 5.41 -22.23
CA GLU A 6 -10.00 6.18 -22.05
C GLU A 6 -8.89 5.67 -22.96
N ALA A 7 -8.73 4.34 -23.07
CA ALA A 7 -7.79 3.74 -24.02
C ALA A 7 -8.18 4.09 -25.47
N LYS A 8 -9.47 4.07 -25.79
CA LYS A 8 -9.97 4.48 -27.09
C LYS A 8 -9.67 5.96 -27.37
N ILE A 9 -9.94 6.88 -26.44
CA ILE A 9 -9.60 8.31 -26.58
C ILE A 9 -8.09 8.52 -26.80
N LEU A 10 -7.27 7.76 -26.08
CA LEU A 10 -5.81 7.87 -26.14
C LEU A 10 -5.25 7.48 -27.52
N PHE A 11 -5.86 6.48 -28.17
CA PHE A 11 -5.35 5.90 -29.42
C PHE A 11 -6.20 6.19 -30.67
N ASP A 12 -7.45 6.66 -30.54
CA ASP A 12 -8.38 6.92 -31.66
C ASP A 12 -7.91 8.02 -32.62
N LYS A 13 -6.98 8.88 -32.19
CA LYS A 13 -6.43 9.96 -33.03
C LYS A 13 -5.54 9.43 -34.16
N CYS A 14 -5.16 8.15 -34.17
CA CYS A 14 -4.28 7.58 -35.18
C CYS A 14 -5.02 6.64 -36.13
N LYS A 15 -4.93 6.91 -37.43
CA LYS A 15 -5.62 6.17 -38.50
C LYS A 15 -4.84 4.94 -39.02
N LEU A 16 -3.66 4.66 -38.49
CA LEU A 16 -2.80 3.55 -38.91
C LEU A 16 -3.31 2.21 -38.40
N GLU A 17 -3.13 1.13 -39.17
CA GLU A 17 -3.55 -0.23 -38.80
C GLU A 17 -2.81 -0.74 -37.54
N GLU A 18 -1.54 -0.40 -37.39
CA GLU A 18 -0.74 -0.69 -36.20
C GLU A 18 -1.32 -0.02 -34.95
N CYS A 19 -1.87 1.19 -35.09
CA CYS A 19 -2.53 1.85 -33.97
C CYS A 19 -3.86 1.19 -33.63
N LYS A 20 -4.66 0.76 -34.62
CA LYS A 20 -5.89 0.00 -34.36
C LYS A 20 -5.58 -1.33 -33.64
N LYS A 21 -4.48 -2.00 -34.01
CA LYS A 21 -3.98 -3.19 -33.31
C LYS A 21 -3.54 -2.86 -31.88
N ALA A 22 -2.86 -1.73 -31.67
CA ALA A 22 -2.53 -1.24 -30.33
C ALA A 22 -3.78 -0.94 -29.50
N VAL A 23 -4.78 -0.25 -30.05
CA VAL A 23 -6.08 -0.01 -29.36
C VAL A 23 -6.66 -1.34 -28.90
N ARG A 24 -6.73 -2.36 -29.77
CA ARG A 24 -7.22 -3.70 -29.41
C ARG A 24 -6.34 -4.38 -28.37
N PHE A 25 -5.03 -4.26 -28.47
CA PHE A 25 -4.10 -4.75 -27.44
C PHE A 25 -4.36 -4.11 -26.07
N PHE A 26 -4.63 -2.80 -26.02
CA PHE A 26 -4.97 -2.08 -24.80
C PHE A 26 -6.45 -2.22 -24.37
N THR A 27 -7.37 -2.66 -25.24
CA THR A 27 -8.81 -2.73 -24.93
C THR A 27 -9.36 -4.15 -24.85
N ASP A 28 -8.92 -5.12 -25.64
CA ASP A 28 -9.39 -6.50 -25.60
C ASP A 28 -8.59 -7.36 -24.61
N ASP A 29 -7.26 -7.27 -24.62
CA ASP A 29 -6.40 -8.05 -23.71
C ASP A 29 -6.30 -7.47 -22.29
N LEU A 30 -6.65 -6.20 -22.13
CA LEU A 30 -6.71 -5.50 -20.84
C LEU A 30 -8.08 -5.65 -20.16
N CYS A 31 -9.16 -5.73 -20.95
CA CYS A 31 -10.53 -5.64 -20.42
C CYS A 31 -11.30 -6.95 -20.43
N THR A 32 -10.99 -7.88 -21.33
CA THR A 32 -11.87 -9.01 -21.63
C THR A 32 -11.23 -10.36 -21.31
N SER A 33 -9.96 -10.56 -21.66
CA SER A 33 -9.31 -11.88 -21.55
C SER A 33 -8.61 -12.15 -20.20
N LYS A 34 -8.42 -11.12 -19.35
CA LYS A 34 -7.60 -11.18 -18.11
C LYS A 34 -6.20 -11.79 -18.32
N ARG A 35 -5.69 -11.78 -19.55
CA ARG A 35 -4.41 -12.39 -19.90
C ARG A 35 -3.27 -11.60 -19.29
N GLN A 36 -2.29 -12.33 -18.77
CA GLN A 36 -1.09 -11.76 -18.17
C GLN A 36 -0.13 -11.29 -19.26
N THR A 37 0.82 -10.41 -18.91
CA THR A 37 1.81 -9.87 -19.86
C THR A 37 2.59 -10.98 -20.55
N LEU A 38 2.91 -12.07 -19.83
CA LEU A 38 3.57 -13.24 -20.41
C LEU A 38 2.70 -13.99 -21.43
N ASP A 39 1.38 -14.00 -21.25
CA ASP A 39 0.44 -14.72 -22.13
C ASP A 39 0.24 -14.02 -23.48
N ILE A 40 0.59 -12.73 -23.57
CA ILE A 40 0.33 -11.87 -24.74
C ILE A 40 1.61 -11.35 -25.39
N LEU A 41 2.79 -11.78 -24.89
CA LEU A 41 4.07 -11.26 -25.33
C LEU A 41 4.32 -11.42 -26.84
N ASP A 42 3.91 -12.57 -27.39
CA ASP A 42 4.04 -12.87 -28.81
C ASP A 42 3.05 -12.08 -29.68
N ASN A 43 1.98 -11.56 -29.07
CA ASN A 43 0.90 -10.82 -29.72
C ASN A 43 1.08 -9.31 -29.64
N VAL A 44 2.18 -8.81 -29.05
CA VAL A 44 2.44 -7.37 -28.92
C VAL A 44 2.58 -6.75 -30.32
N PRO A 45 1.76 -5.73 -30.65
CA PRO A 45 1.83 -5.05 -31.94
C PRO A 45 3.20 -4.44 -32.21
N LYS A 46 3.50 -4.21 -33.49
CA LYS A 46 4.65 -3.38 -33.88
C LYS A 46 4.37 -1.92 -33.50
N GLY A 47 5.43 -1.16 -33.23
CA GLY A 47 5.31 0.27 -33.00
C GLY A 47 4.89 1.03 -34.26
N TRP A 48 4.48 2.27 -34.06
CA TRP A 48 4.12 3.22 -35.11
C TRP A 48 4.74 4.59 -34.83
N SER A 49 4.77 5.45 -35.85
CA SER A 49 5.41 6.77 -35.79
C SER A 49 4.88 7.70 -34.67
N GLY A 50 3.68 7.44 -34.15
CA GLY A 50 3.05 8.21 -33.08
C GLY A 50 3.21 7.63 -31.67
N LEU A 51 3.67 6.39 -31.52
CA LEU A 51 3.66 5.65 -30.24
C LEU A 51 4.30 6.44 -29.11
N TYR A 52 5.55 6.85 -29.30
CA TYR A 52 6.31 7.55 -28.28
C TYR A 52 5.72 8.91 -27.91
N LYS A 53 5.10 9.60 -28.88
CA LYS A 53 4.42 10.88 -28.61
C LYS A 53 3.19 10.67 -27.75
N THR A 54 2.39 9.64 -28.05
CA THR A 54 1.21 9.28 -27.25
C THR A 54 1.59 8.91 -25.81
N VAL A 55 2.58 8.03 -25.64
CA VAL A 55 3.07 7.59 -24.32
C VAL A 55 3.58 8.78 -23.50
N ARG A 56 4.39 9.66 -24.08
CA ARG A 56 4.90 10.85 -23.38
C ARG A 56 3.79 11.84 -22.97
N SER A 57 2.77 12.03 -23.81
CA SER A 57 1.63 12.87 -23.45
C SER A 57 0.91 12.30 -22.23
N PHE A 58 0.62 10.99 -22.24
CA PHE A 58 -0.03 10.32 -21.13
C PHE A 58 0.80 10.39 -19.84
N ILE A 59 2.11 10.12 -19.91
CA ILE A 59 3.01 10.26 -18.76
C ILE A 59 2.90 11.67 -18.17
N LYS A 60 3.01 12.70 -19.00
CA LYS A 60 2.92 14.10 -18.56
C LYS A 60 1.59 14.39 -17.85
N GLU A 61 0.47 13.97 -18.44
CA GLU A 61 -0.86 14.20 -17.86
C GLU A 61 -1.08 13.40 -16.57
N SER A 62 -0.64 12.14 -16.54
CA SER A 62 -0.81 11.25 -15.40
C SER A 62 0.03 11.66 -14.17
N LYS A 63 1.14 12.38 -14.35
CA LYS A 63 1.95 12.89 -13.23
C LYS A 63 1.16 13.79 -12.26
N GLU A 64 0.18 14.54 -12.76
CA GLU A 64 -0.70 15.37 -11.92
C GLU A 64 -1.48 14.54 -10.88
N LEU A 65 -1.74 13.26 -11.15
CA LEU A 65 -2.44 12.36 -10.22
C LEU A 65 -1.67 12.13 -8.92
N TYR A 66 -0.34 12.24 -8.96
CA TYR A 66 0.56 11.94 -7.84
C TYR A 66 0.98 13.18 -7.06
N LYS A 67 0.61 14.37 -7.57
CA LYS A 67 0.95 15.64 -6.94
C LYS A 67 0.37 15.70 -5.53
N GLY A 68 1.24 16.00 -4.57
CA GLY A 68 0.87 16.10 -3.16
C GLY A 68 0.93 14.79 -2.38
N MET A 69 1.24 13.66 -3.02
CA MET A 69 1.57 12.42 -2.30
C MET A 69 2.93 12.54 -1.59
N LEU A 70 3.06 11.88 -0.44
CA LEU A 70 4.28 11.84 0.36
C LEU A 70 5.56 11.53 -0.44
N PHE A 71 5.49 10.59 -1.40
CA PHE A 71 6.62 10.18 -2.23
C PHE A 71 6.48 10.62 -3.71
N ALA A 72 5.85 11.77 -3.97
CA ALA A 72 5.61 12.27 -5.34
C ALA A 72 6.89 12.30 -6.21
N ASP A 73 8.00 12.84 -5.70
CA ASP A 73 9.26 12.93 -6.45
C ASP A 73 9.84 11.55 -6.81
N GLU A 74 9.74 10.58 -5.90
CA GLU A 74 10.18 9.20 -6.15
C GLU A 74 9.27 8.52 -7.18
N ILE A 75 7.96 8.75 -7.09
CA ILE A 75 6.97 8.27 -8.06
C ILE A 75 7.27 8.80 -9.46
N GLU A 76 7.51 10.11 -9.61
CA GLU A 76 7.86 10.71 -10.90
C GLU A 76 9.16 10.13 -11.47
N THR A 77 10.17 9.97 -10.63
CA THR A 77 11.45 9.36 -11.01
C THR A 77 11.27 7.92 -11.51
N LEU A 78 10.41 7.14 -10.85
CA LEU A 78 10.10 5.77 -11.26
C LEU A 78 9.38 5.72 -12.61
N ILE A 79 8.45 6.64 -12.87
CA ILE A 79 7.75 6.73 -14.16
C ILE A 79 8.74 7.05 -15.28
N ASP A 80 9.62 8.04 -15.07
CA ASP A 80 10.61 8.44 -16.07
C ASP A 80 11.64 7.33 -16.31
N ASN A 81 12.12 6.66 -15.26
CA ASN A 81 13.03 5.53 -15.37
C ASN A 81 12.39 4.34 -16.09
N GLY A 82 11.11 4.05 -15.82
CA GLY A 82 10.36 3.00 -16.49
C GLY A 82 10.32 3.23 -18.01
N TYR A 83 9.91 4.44 -18.41
CA TYR A 83 9.87 4.82 -19.81
C TYR A 83 11.26 4.77 -20.47
N MET A 84 12.29 5.34 -19.82
CA MET A 84 13.65 5.36 -20.36
C MET A 84 14.26 3.96 -20.52
N ASN A 85 13.95 3.02 -19.63
CA ASN A 85 14.37 1.63 -19.77
C ASN A 85 13.61 0.90 -20.88
N ALA A 86 12.30 1.14 -20.99
CA ALA A 86 11.48 0.58 -22.06
C ALA A 86 11.97 1.05 -23.45
N MET A 87 12.33 2.33 -23.59
CA MET A 87 12.94 2.90 -24.80
C MET A 87 14.29 2.23 -25.19
N LYS A 88 14.96 1.59 -24.23
CA LYS A 88 16.19 0.83 -24.47
C LYS A 88 15.93 -0.66 -24.78
N GLY A 89 14.67 -1.11 -24.72
CA GLY A 89 14.29 -2.52 -24.84
C GLY A 89 14.50 -3.34 -23.56
N ASN A 90 14.81 -2.67 -22.44
CA ASN A 90 15.06 -3.29 -21.14
C ASN A 90 13.73 -3.47 -20.38
N LEU A 91 12.88 -4.40 -20.84
CA LEU A 91 11.55 -4.61 -20.26
C LEU A 91 11.61 -4.92 -18.77
N HIS A 92 12.56 -5.78 -18.34
CA HIS A 92 12.70 -6.14 -16.93
C HIS A 92 12.88 -4.91 -16.02
N SER A 93 13.83 -4.02 -16.32
CA SER A 93 14.05 -2.79 -15.55
C SER A 93 12.90 -1.80 -15.67
N ALA A 94 12.21 -1.78 -16.82
CA ALA A 94 11.02 -0.97 -17.00
C ALA A 94 9.88 -1.42 -16.07
N GLU A 95 9.60 -2.72 -16.01
CA GLU A 95 8.56 -3.30 -15.16
C GLU A 95 8.92 -3.28 -13.67
N GLU A 96 10.20 -3.37 -13.33
CA GLU A 96 10.67 -3.11 -11.97
C GLU A 96 10.29 -1.69 -11.51
N SER A 97 10.31 -0.72 -12.43
CA SER A 97 9.85 0.65 -12.13
C SER A 97 8.34 0.71 -11.85
N ASN A 98 7.51 -0.03 -12.61
CA ASN A 98 6.07 -0.15 -12.33
C ASN A 98 5.79 -0.83 -10.98
N ARG A 99 6.60 -1.82 -10.61
CA ARG A 99 6.51 -2.48 -9.29
C ARG A 99 6.78 -1.47 -8.17
N PHE A 100 7.90 -0.78 -8.21
CA PHE A 100 8.25 0.19 -7.18
C PHE A 100 7.30 1.38 -7.16
N LEU A 101 6.73 1.75 -8.31
CA LEU A 101 5.69 2.76 -8.40
C LEU A 101 4.48 2.37 -7.53
N LEU A 102 3.96 1.15 -7.66
CA LEU A 102 2.88 0.64 -6.81
C LEU A 102 3.26 0.69 -5.33
N GLU A 103 4.48 0.26 -5.00
CA GLU A 103 5.00 0.31 -3.63
C GLU A 103 4.94 1.74 -3.06
N ARG A 104 5.42 2.74 -3.82
CA ARG A 104 5.43 4.14 -3.37
C ARG A 104 4.06 4.80 -3.28
N ILE A 105 3.15 4.47 -4.20
CA ILE A 105 1.76 4.94 -4.14
C ILE A 105 1.10 4.45 -2.84
N PHE A 106 1.13 3.13 -2.60
CA PHE A 106 0.44 2.58 -1.44
C PHE A 106 1.15 2.88 -0.13
N LEU A 107 2.47 3.07 -0.14
CA LEU A 107 3.21 3.54 1.03
C LEU A 107 2.83 4.99 1.37
N SER A 108 2.66 5.87 0.37
CA SER A 108 2.18 7.24 0.60
C SER A 108 0.81 7.23 1.29
N ILE A 109 -0.15 6.53 0.68
CA ILE A 109 -1.52 6.39 1.21
C ILE A 109 -1.49 5.84 2.65
N PHE A 110 -0.72 4.77 2.87
CA PHE A 110 -0.66 4.13 4.17
C PHE A 110 -0.06 5.04 5.24
N ILE A 111 1.06 5.72 4.97
CA ILE A 111 1.73 6.58 5.95
C ILE A 111 0.88 7.81 6.27
N GLU A 112 0.30 8.44 5.26
CA GLU A 112 -0.52 9.65 5.43
C GLU A 112 -1.74 9.41 6.31
N ASN A 113 -2.31 8.19 6.26
CA ASN A 113 -3.51 7.83 7.01
C ASN A 113 -3.20 7.13 8.35
N THR A 114 -1.96 6.73 8.62
CA THR A 114 -1.60 6.01 9.85
C THR A 114 -0.60 6.77 10.70
N THR A 115 0.70 6.59 10.52
CA THR A 115 1.73 7.27 11.33
C THR A 115 2.96 7.62 10.51
N LYS A 116 3.51 8.81 10.79
CA LYS A 116 4.80 9.28 10.26
C LYS A 116 5.99 8.45 10.75
N ASP A 117 5.80 7.57 11.74
CA ASP A 117 6.86 6.69 12.22
C ASP A 117 7.38 5.76 11.11
N TYR A 118 6.53 5.32 10.18
CA TYR A 118 6.98 4.55 9.01
C TYR A 118 7.95 5.34 8.13
N GLU A 119 7.70 6.64 7.92
CA GLU A 119 8.62 7.50 7.18
C GLU A 119 9.96 7.63 7.92
N LYS A 120 9.91 7.81 9.25
CA LYS A 120 11.09 7.86 10.11
C LYS A 120 11.88 6.54 10.06
N ILE A 121 11.20 5.40 10.08
CA ILE A 121 11.80 4.06 9.97
C ILE A 121 12.54 3.91 8.62
N LEU A 122 11.94 4.37 7.52
CA LEU A 122 12.56 4.35 6.18
C LEU A 122 13.80 5.23 6.14
N ARG A 123 13.70 6.50 6.58
CA ARG A 123 14.82 7.46 6.58
C ARG A 123 16.00 6.99 7.45
N LYS A 124 15.71 6.32 8.57
CA LYS A 124 16.72 5.72 9.45
C LYS A 124 17.22 4.36 9.00
N ARG A 125 16.76 3.84 7.84
CA ARG A 125 17.09 2.51 7.33
C ARG A 125 16.81 1.39 8.33
N GLN A 126 15.81 1.58 9.20
CA GLN A 126 15.41 0.61 10.22
C GLN A 126 14.38 -0.41 9.69
N TRP A 127 13.79 -0.15 8.52
CA TRP A 127 12.76 -1.02 7.93
C TRP A 127 13.23 -2.48 7.83
N HIS A 128 14.39 -2.72 7.20
CA HIS A 128 14.96 -4.06 7.04
C HIS A 128 15.29 -4.70 8.39
N ARG A 129 15.85 -3.95 9.34
CA ARG A 129 16.15 -4.46 10.69
C ARG A 129 14.89 -4.93 11.41
N MET A 130 13.79 -4.20 11.27
CA MET A 130 12.50 -4.59 11.85
C MET A 130 11.93 -5.83 11.16
N VAL A 131 12.02 -5.90 9.83
CA VAL A 131 11.62 -7.09 9.05
C VAL A 131 12.41 -8.33 9.49
N ASP A 132 13.75 -8.22 9.63
CA ASP A 132 14.64 -9.31 10.04
C ASP A 132 14.35 -9.78 11.47
N ALA A 133 13.97 -8.86 12.36
CA ALA A 133 13.49 -9.16 13.72
C ALA A 133 12.05 -9.74 13.74
N GLY A 134 11.45 -9.93 12.57
CA GLY A 134 10.13 -10.52 12.38
C GLY A 134 8.97 -9.59 12.72
N TYR A 135 9.16 -8.27 12.64
CA TYR A 135 8.08 -7.27 12.72
C TYR A 135 7.54 -7.04 11.31
N THR A 136 6.87 -8.06 10.77
CA THR A 136 6.39 -8.06 9.38
C THR A 136 4.89 -8.34 9.35
N ILE A 137 4.18 -7.64 8.46
CA ILE A 137 2.81 -7.97 8.07
C ILE A 137 2.88 -8.66 6.71
N LEU A 138 2.49 -9.94 6.66
CA LEU A 138 2.64 -10.76 5.46
C LEU A 138 1.46 -10.59 4.49
N HIS A 139 0.24 -10.60 5.03
CA HIS A 139 -0.98 -10.62 4.23
C HIS A 139 -2.05 -9.68 4.79
N PHE A 140 -2.82 -9.05 3.91
CA PHE A 140 -3.95 -8.20 4.30
C PHE A 140 -5.04 -8.97 5.06
N GLY A 141 -5.35 -10.21 4.63
CA GLY A 141 -6.33 -11.05 5.32
C GLY A 141 -5.97 -11.37 6.77
N GLU A 142 -4.66 -11.55 7.06
CA GLU A 142 -4.15 -11.73 8.42
C GLU A 142 -4.46 -10.51 9.29
N VAL A 143 -4.23 -9.30 8.75
CA VAL A 143 -4.51 -8.04 9.43
C VAL A 143 -5.99 -7.92 9.80
N ILE A 144 -6.88 -8.11 8.82
CA ILE A 144 -8.32 -7.98 9.07
C ILE A 144 -8.82 -9.04 10.05
N GLY A 145 -8.34 -10.28 9.92
CA GLY A 145 -8.66 -11.36 10.86
C GLY A 145 -8.22 -11.02 12.28
N ARG A 146 -7.00 -10.49 12.43
CA ARG A 146 -6.47 -10.06 13.72
C ARG A 146 -7.25 -8.90 14.32
N LEU A 147 -7.53 -7.85 13.55
CA LEU A 147 -8.35 -6.73 14.02
C LEU A 147 -9.71 -7.21 14.51
N LYS A 148 -10.40 -8.05 13.72
CA LYS A 148 -11.69 -8.64 14.09
C LYS A 148 -11.64 -9.43 15.39
N LYS A 149 -10.61 -10.26 15.57
CA LYS A 149 -10.43 -11.01 16.82
C LYS A 149 -10.18 -10.10 18.02
N THR A 150 -9.33 -9.09 17.84
CA THR A 150 -8.79 -8.29 18.95
C THR A 150 -9.79 -7.22 19.44
N THR A 151 -10.56 -6.64 18.52
CA THR A 151 -11.54 -5.58 18.83
C THR A 151 -12.99 -6.04 18.74
N GLY A 152 -13.27 -7.20 18.14
CA GLY A 152 -14.62 -7.68 17.86
C GLY A 152 -15.30 -7.08 16.65
N GLY A 153 -14.62 -6.22 15.90
CA GLY A 153 -15.15 -5.53 14.71
C GLY A 153 -14.08 -5.27 13.66
N LYS A 154 -14.42 -4.54 12.61
CA LYS A 154 -13.46 -4.10 11.58
C LYS A 154 -13.18 -2.61 11.78
N PRO A 155 -12.32 -2.22 12.74
CA PRO A 155 -12.01 -0.82 12.95
C PRO A 155 -11.35 -0.23 11.69
N PRO A 156 -11.39 1.11 11.52
CA PRO A 156 -10.57 1.78 10.51
C PRO A 156 -9.09 1.51 10.77
N ILE A 157 -8.25 1.70 9.75
CA ILE A 157 -6.79 1.65 9.88
C ILE A 157 -6.30 3.09 9.93
N ASP A 158 -5.99 3.57 11.13
CA ASP A 158 -5.64 4.96 11.42
C ASP A 158 -4.40 5.05 12.32
N ARG A 159 -4.17 6.21 12.93
CA ARG A 159 -3.00 6.48 13.78
C ARG A 159 -2.91 5.60 15.02
N ASP A 160 -4.05 5.14 15.52
CA ASP A 160 -4.14 4.40 16.77
C ASP A 160 -4.28 2.92 16.47
N THR A 161 -5.21 2.54 15.60
CA THR A 161 -5.49 1.13 15.31
C THR A 161 -4.36 0.42 14.56
N ILE A 162 -3.45 1.17 13.92
CA ILE A 162 -2.27 0.60 13.27
C ILE A 162 -1.34 -0.16 14.23
N TYR A 163 -1.34 0.19 15.51
CA TYR A 163 -0.56 -0.56 16.51
C TYR A 163 -1.17 -1.92 16.80
N LEU A 164 -2.50 -2.08 16.67
CA LEU A 164 -3.19 -3.36 16.87
C LEU A 164 -2.76 -4.43 15.84
N ILE A 165 -2.31 -3.99 14.66
CA ILE A 165 -1.79 -4.86 13.61
C ILE A 165 -0.28 -5.11 13.77
N GLY A 166 0.38 -4.32 14.63
CA GLY A 166 1.77 -4.45 15.03
C GLY A 166 2.07 -5.69 15.87
N LYS A 167 3.34 -5.97 16.18
CA LYS A 167 3.74 -7.16 16.94
C LYS A 167 3.55 -6.95 18.46
N PRO A 168 2.90 -7.89 19.17
CA PRO A 168 2.80 -7.84 20.63
C PRO A 168 4.11 -8.29 21.27
N VAL A 169 4.66 -7.48 22.17
CA VAL A 169 5.94 -7.75 22.85
C VAL A 169 5.88 -7.44 24.34
N CYS A 170 6.57 -8.23 25.16
CA CYS A 170 6.78 -7.93 26.58
C CYS A 170 7.99 -7.02 26.75
N ARG A 171 8.15 -6.40 27.92
CA ARG A 171 9.29 -5.51 28.26
C ARG A 171 10.66 -6.09 27.89
N LYS A 172 10.86 -7.41 28.10
CA LYS A 172 12.13 -8.09 27.79
C LYS A 172 12.43 -8.15 26.29
N HIS A 173 11.41 -8.17 25.43
CA HIS A 173 11.56 -8.28 23.97
C HIS A 173 11.17 -7.00 23.24
N LEU A 174 11.16 -5.85 23.95
CA LEU A 174 10.90 -4.54 23.36
C LEU A 174 12.18 -4.02 22.68
N GLU A 175 12.40 -4.45 21.44
CA GLU A 175 13.59 -4.09 20.66
C GLU A 175 13.49 -2.68 20.03
N PHE A 176 12.27 -2.18 19.81
CA PHE A 176 11.99 -0.89 19.16
C PHE A 176 11.04 -0.03 20.00
N PRO A 177 11.47 0.45 21.17
CA PRO A 177 10.61 1.21 22.10
C PRO A 177 10.03 2.48 21.46
N GLU A 178 10.75 3.13 20.55
CA GLU A 178 10.31 4.36 19.89
C GLU A 178 9.16 4.17 18.89
N TYR A 179 8.87 2.93 18.50
CA TYR A 179 7.81 2.54 17.57
C TYR A 179 6.74 1.68 18.24
N SER A 180 6.62 1.81 19.56
CA SER A 180 5.77 0.96 20.39
C SER A 180 4.82 1.79 21.25
N ARG A 181 3.62 1.25 21.49
CA ARG A 181 2.62 1.79 22.42
C ARG A 181 2.25 0.79 23.48
N ASN A 182 1.81 1.26 24.65
CA ASN A 182 1.43 0.39 25.75
C ASN A 182 0.11 -0.31 25.39
N MET A 183 -0.03 -1.60 25.70
CA MET A 183 -1.28 -2.32 25.43
C MET A 183 -2.47 -1.77 26.22
N GLU A 184 -2.24 -1.16 27.39
CA GLU A 184 -3.29 -0.55 28.22
C GLU A 184 -3.98 0.64 27.53
N ASP A 185 -3.36 1.21 26.49
CA ASP A 185 -3.91 2.31 25.71
C ASP A 185 -5.01 1.86 24.72
N PHE A 186 -5.23 0.54 24.58
CA PHE A 186 -6.13 -0.03 23.58
C PHE A 186 -7.31 -0.81 24.18
N PRO A 187 -8.51 -0.72 23.57
CA PRO A 187 -9.69 -1.48 23.99
C PRO A 187 -9.64 -2.93 23.49
N LEU A 188 -8.72 -3.73 24.05
CA LEU A 188 -8.51 -5.12 23.67
C LEU A 188 -9.54 -6.03 24.36
N LYS A 189 -10.15 -6.96 23.61
CA LYS A 189 -11.01 -8.02 24.18
C LYS A 189 -10.22 -9.11 24.90
N GLU A 190 -9.00 -9.38 24.42
CA GLU A 190 -8.12 -10.43 24.95
C GLU A 190 -6.69 -9.90 25.11
N ARG A 191 -5.99 -10.34 26.16
CA ARG A 191 -4.56 -10.03 26.31
C ARG A 191 -3.75 -10.80 25.27
N LEU A 192 -2.97 -10.06 24.49
CA LEU A 192 -2.07 -10.62 23.49
C LEU A 192 -0.79 -11.15 24.14
N LYS A 193 -0.20 -12.19 23.55
CA LYS A 193 1.03 -12.81 24.06
C LYS A 193 2.23 -12.42 23.20
N CYS A 194 3.36 -12.21 23.85
CA CYS A 194 4.67 -12.07 23.22
C CYS A 194 5.15 -13.42 22.66
N LYS A 195 6.16 -13.40 21.78
CA LYS A 195 6.84 -14.60 21.22
C LYS A 195 7.32 -15.61 22.28
N CYS A 196 7.58 -15.16 23.51
CA CYS A 196 7.97 -16.02 24.62
C CYS A 196 6.81 -16.61 25.44
N GLY A 197 5.56 -16.42 24.99
CA GLY A 197 4.35 -16.92 25.67
C GLY A 197 3.86 -16.07 26.85
N LYS A 198 4.67 -15.13 27.35
CA LYS A 198 4.24 -14.15 28.35
C LYS A 198 3.25 -13.15 27.76
N GLU A 199 2.42 -12.55 28.63
CA GLU A 199 1.60 -11.42 28.24
C GLU A 199 2.47 -10.29 27.69
N ALA A 200 2.02 -9.68 26.59
CA ALA A 200 2.69 -8.52 26.04
C ALA A 200 2.38 -7.28 26.90
N ASP A 201 3.33 -6.35 26.92
CA ASP A 201 3.18 -5.04 27.55
C ASP A 201 2.98 -3.95 26.50
N TYR A 202 3.46 -4.20 25.27
CA TYR A 202 3.48 -3.24 24.17
C TYR A 202 3.02 -3.85 22.85
N LEU A 203 2.53 -2.98 21.99
CA LEU A 203 2.33 -3.23 20.57
C LEU A 203 3.32 -2.38 19.78
N THR A 204 4.18 -3.04 19.00
CA THR A 204 5.20 -2.38 18.17
C THR A 204 4.77 -2.40 16.71
N LEU A 205 4.97 -1.31 15.96
CA LEU A 205 4.69 -1.28 14.53
C LEU A 205 5.33 -2.44 13.77
N ALA A 206 4.66 -2.93 12.75
CA ALA A 206 5.12 -4.03 11.89
C ALA A 206 5.09 -3.60 10.43
N MET A 207 6.10 -4.03 9.67
CA MET A 207 6.36 -3.55 8.32
C MET A 207 5.55 -4.36 7.31
N PRO A 208 4.66 -3.73 6.52
CA PRO A 208 3.92 -4.45 5.49
C PRO A 208 4.79 -4.87 4.32
N LYS A 209 4.69 -6.15 3.95
CA LYS A 209 5.11 -6.59 2.60
C LYS A 209 4.19 -5.93 1.57
N VAL A 210 4.69 -5.78 0.35
CA VAL A 210 3.98 -5.05 -0.72
C VAL A 210 2.56 -5.53 -0.96
N SER A 211 2.32 -6.84 -0.99
CA SER A 211 0.98 -7.41 -1.13
C SER A 211 0.04 -7.00 0.02
N ALA A 212 0.55 -6.97 1.26
CA ALA A 212 -0.21 -6.47 2.39
C ALA A 212 -0.41 -4.95 2.29
N LEU A 213 0.61 -4.21 1.88
CA LEU A 213 0.57 -2.75 1.73
C LEU A 213 -0.50 -2.31 0.71
N ILE A 214 -0.59 -3.00 -0.43
CA ILE A 214 -1.65 -2.79 -1.43
C ILE A 214 -3.02 -3.00 -0.78
N GLY A 215 -3.24 -4.14 -0.12
CA GLY A 215 -4.51 -4.44 0.54
C GLY A 215 -4.88 -3.42 1.62
N LEU A 216 -3.92 -3.01 2.45
CA LEU A 216 -4.10 -2.00 3.51
C LEU A 216 -4.43 -0.63 2.92
N GLY A 217 -3.71 -0.18 1.90
CA GLY A 217 -3.96 1.10 1.26
C GLY A 217 -5.32 1.11 0.54
N CYS A 218 -5.68 0.03 -0.15
CA CYS A 218 -7.01 -0.16 -0.74
C CYS A 218 -8.12 -0.12 0.31
N TYR A 219 -7.93 -0.77 1.46
CA TYR A 219 -8.87 -0.71 2.58
C TYR A 219 -9.04 0.72 3.12
N ILE A 220 -7.95 1.46 3.27
CA ILE A 220 -7.95 2.86 3.72
C ILE A 220 -8.76 3.76 2.78
N VAL A 221 -8.60 3.58 1.46
CA VAL A 221 -9.33 4.39 0.46
C VAL A 221 -10.73 3.84 0.14
N GLY A 222 -11.13 2.72 0.74
CA GLY A 222 -12.44 2.10 0.50
C GLY A 222 -12.58 1.46 -0.88
N TYR A 223 -11.48 0.94 -1.45
CA TYR A 223 -11.45 0.33 -2.78
C TYR A 223 -11.06 -1.16 -2.72
N PRO A 224 -11.60 -2.05 -3.59
CA PRO A 224 -11.21 -3.46 -3.63
C PRO A 224 -9.73 -3.65 -4.07
N SER A 225 -8.97 -4.49 -3.36
CA SER A 225 -7.52 -4.65 -3.61
C SER A 225 -7.18 -5.59 -4.75
N GLU A 226 -8.12 -6.44 -5.19
CA GLU A 226 -7.86 -7.55 -6.11
C GLU A 226 -7.29 -7.06 -7.44
N ARG A 227 -7.64 -5.85 -7.86
CA ARG A 227 -7.17 -5.27 -9.12
C ARG A 227 -5.68 -4.92 -9.06
N PHE A 228 -5.26 -4.21 -8.03
CA PHE A 228 -3.86 -3.88 -7.81
C PHE A 228 -3.01 -5.10 -7.49
N GLU A 229 -3.54 -6.06 -6.73
CA GLU A 229 -2.86 -7.33 -6.45
C GLU A 229 -2.61 -8.14 -7.73
N ASN A 230 -3.57 -8.17 -8.65
CA ASN A 230 -3.41 -8.83 -9.95
C ASN A 230 -2.35 -8.12 -10.82
N ILE A 231 -2.37 -6.79 -10.87
CA ILE A 231 -1.34 -6.00 -11.58
C ILE A 231 0.04 -6.28 -10.99
N TYR A 232 0.18 -6.20 -9.67
CA TYR A 232 1.44 -6.46 -8.98
C TYR A 232 1.96 -7.89 -9.21
N SER A 233 1.07 -8.88 -9.14
CA SER A 233 1.39 -10.28 -9.41
C SER A 233 1.88 -10.49 -10.85
N ASN A 234 1.22 -9.83 -11.81
CA ASN A 234 1.62 -9.86 -13.22
C ASN A 234 3.03 -9.28 -13.42
N ILE A 235 3.28 -8.07 -12.91
CA ILE A 235 4.60 -7.41 -12.98
C ILE A 235 5.67 -8.29 -12.32
N SER A 236 5.36 -8.87 -11.15
CA SER A 236 6.27 -9.74 -10.39
C SER A 236 6.73 -10.97 -11.18
N ARG A 237 5.91 -11.49 -12.10
CA ARG A 237 6.29 -12.62 -12.98
C ARG A 237 7.27 -12.19 -14.06
N ILE A 238 7.15 -10.96 -14.58
CA ILE A 238 8.04 -10.43 -15.62
C ILE A 238 9.43 -10.15 -15.05
N ILE A 239 9.50 -9.62 -13.82
CA ILE A 239 10.77 -9.32 -13.13
C ILE A 239 11.40 -10.54 -12.45
N HIS A 240 10.79 -11.71 -12.51
CA HIS A 240 11.40 -12.91 -11.96
C HIS A 240 12.71 -13.20 -12.74
N PRO A 241 13.75 -13.80 -12.14
CA PRO A 241 15.03 -14.11 -12.82
C PRO A 241 14.93 -15.01 -14.07
N TYR A 242 13.76 -15.55 -14.39
CA TYR A 242 13.47 -16.29 -15.63
C TYR A 242 12.76 -15.42 -16.69
N GLY A 243 12.53 -14.16 -16.38
CA GLY A 243 11.82 -13.19 -17.20
C GLY A 243 12.73 -12.54 -18.25
N LEU A 244 12.09 -12.12 -19.34
CA LEU A 244 12.70 -11.65 -20.57
C LEU A 244 13.58 -10.41 -20.33
N VAL A 245 14.86 -10.50 -20.70
CA VAL A 245 15.84 -9.44 -20.42
C VAL A 245 15.85 -8.38 -21.51
N LYS A 246 15.68 -8.77 -22.78
CA LYS A 246 15.65 -7.86 -23.93
C LYS A 246 14.56 -8.25 -24.90
N ILE A 247 13.75 -7.29 -25.28
CA ILE A 247 12.78 -7.39 -26.37
C ILE A 247 12.91 -6.15 -27.27
N ASP A 248 12.27 -6.19 -28.42
CA ASP A 248 12.20 -5.03 -29.32
C ASP A 248 11.67 -3.79 -28.57
N LYS A 249 12.25 -2.62 -28.88
CA LYS A 249 12.00 -1.37 -28.14
C LYS A 249 10.53 -0.96 -28.17
N ASP A 250 9.89 -1.09 -29.32
CA ASP A 250 8.49 -0.70 -29.46
C ASP A 250 7.60 -1.63 -28.64
N ARG A 251 7.93 -2.92 -28.62
CA ARG A 251 7.24 -3.92 -27.79
C ARG A 251 7.46 -3.68 -26.31
N ALA A 252 8.69 -3.34 -25.89
CA ALA A 252 8.99 -2.99 -24.50
C ALA A 252 8.19 -1.78 -24.03
N VAL A 253 8.13 -0.73 -24.86
CA VAL A 253 7.33 0.46 -24.54
C VAL A 253 5.85 0.12 -24.45
N LEU A 254 5.31 -0.69 -25.37
CA LEU A 254 3.90 -1.07 -25.33
C LEU A 254 3.54 -1.90 -24.09
N LEU A 255 4.39 -2.87 -23.72
CA LEU A 255 4.19 -3.71 -22.54
C LEU A 255 4.28 -2.92 -21.25
N TRP A 256 5.36 -2.17 -21.07
CA TRP A 256 5.53 -1.31 -19.90
C TRP A 256 4.39 -0.29 -19.77
N PHE A 257 4.01 0.34 -20.89
CA PHE A 257 2.96 1.34 -20.91
C PHE A 257 1.59 0.73 -20.58
N ARG A 258 1.34 -0.52 -20.99
CA ARG A 258 0.13 -1.27 -20.66
C ARG A 258 -0.06 -1.39 -19.17
N ASP A 259 0.97 -1.89 -18.48
CA ASP A 259 0.90 -2.15 -17.05
C ASP A 259 0.88 -0.81 -16.28
N TYR A 260 1.62 0.21 -16.75
CA TYR A 260 1.54 1.58 -16.21
C TYR A 260 0.15 2.20 -16.37
N PHE A 261 -0.47 2.08 -17.54
CA PHE A 261 -1.81 2.58 -17.82
C PHE A 261 -2.85 1.93 -16.89
N MET A 262 -2.73 0.62 -16.64
CA MET A 262 -3.57 -0.09 -15.67
C MET A 262 -3.43 0.48 -14.26
N ILE A 263 -2.20 0.75 -13.81
CA ILE A 263 -1.94 1.35 -12.50
C ILE A 263 -2.63 2.71 -12.38
N VAL A 264 -2.45 3.59 -13.38
CA VAL A 264 -3.04 4.93 -13.40
C VAL A 264 -4.57 4.86 -13.40
N GLY A 265 -5.16 4.04 -14.28
CA GLY A 265 -6.61 3.93 -14.42
C GLY A 265 -7.28 3.40 -13.15
N GLU A 266 -6.71 2.38 -12.51
CA GLU A 266 -7.26 1.86 -11.25
C GLU A 266 -7.04 2.82 -10.08
N LEU A 267 -5.93 3.58 -10.07
CA LEU A 267 -5.68 4.59 -9.04
C LEU A 267 -6.67 5.75 -9.11
N LYS A 268 -6.99 6.25 -10.31
CA LYS A 268 -8.04 7.27 -10.51
C LYS A 268 -9.36 6.83 -9.89
N LYS A 269 -9.77 5.58 -10.11
CA LYS A 269 -11.00 5.00 -9.55
C LYS A 269 -10.94 4.88 -8.02
N ALA A 270 -9.81 4.42 -7.49
CA ALA A 270 -9.62 4.31 -6.04
C ALA A 270 -9.69 5.67 -5.34
N LEU A 271 -9.08 6.72 -5.91
CA LEU A 271 -9.13 8.06 -5.37
C LEU A 271 -10.52 8.71 -5.52
N ALA A 272 -11.23 8.46 -6.62
CA ALA A 272 -12.61 8.92 -6.79
C ALA A 272 -13.58 8.25 -5.80
N ALA A 273 -13.41 6.95 -5.56
CA ALA A 273 -14.22 6.20 -4.58
C ALA A 273 -14.10 6.79 -3.17
N ARG A 274 -12.89 7.21 -2.78
CA ARG A 274 -12.63 7.90 -1.51
C ARG A 274 -13.44 9.19 -1.38
N SER A 275 -13.47 10.02 -2.43
CA SER A 275 -14.24 11.28 -2.42
C SER A 275 -15.76 11.07 -2.37
N SER A 276 -16.25 9.92 -2.82
CA SER A 276 -17.69 9.58 -2.81
C SER A 276 -18.19 8.90 -1.52
N ASN A 277 -17.30 8.59 -0.56
CA ASN A 277 -17.64 8.01 0.73
C ASN A 277 -17.20 8.93 1.90
N PRO A 278 -18.00 9.95 2.26
CA PRO A 278 -17.70 10.88 3.36
C PRO A 278 -17.74 10.23 4.76
N SER A 279 -18.27 9.01 4.88
CA SER A 279 -18.35 8.26 6.14
C SER A 279 -16.99 7.86 6.73
N ASN A 280 -15.88 8.04 5.98
CA ASN A 280 -14.53 7.96 6.53
C ASN A 280 -14.00 9.30 7.07
N GLU A 281 -14.65 10.44 6.78
CA GLU A 281 -14.33 11.74 7.39
C GLU A 281 -15.05 11.92 8.75
N SER A 282 -16.21 11.29 8.96
CA SER A 282 -16.97 11.44 10.21
C SER A 282 -16.30 10.82 11.44
N TYR A 283 -15.32 9.91 11.26
CA TYR A 283 -14.48 9.44 12.36
C TYR A 283 -13.36 10.43 12.74
N GLN A 284 -13.09 11.45 11.92
CA GLN A 284 -12.06 12.45 12.19
C GLN A 284 -12.59 13.69 12.94
N SER A 285 -13.91 13.92 12.96
CA SER A 285 -14.51 15.07 13.66
C SER A 285 -15.06 14.80 15.06
N GLU A 286 -15.35 13.54 15.44
CA GLU A 286 -15.94 13.19 16.75
C GLU A 286 -14.93 12.67 17.80
N GLY A 287 -13.64 12.94 17.62
CA GLY A 287 -12.56 12.58 18.56
C GLY A 287 -12.14 13.67 19.55
N ARG A 288 -12.74 14.87 19.52
CA ARG A 288 -12.49 15.93 20.54
C ARG A 288 -13.51 15.85 21.68
N VAL A 289 -13.55 14.72 22.38
CA VAL A 289 -14.03 14.75 23.77
C VAL A 289 -12.80 14.92 24.64
N GLU A 290 -12.60 16.13 25.17
CA GLU A 290 -11.73 16.35 26.31
C GLU A 290 -12.21 15.45 27.45
N VAL A 291 -11.58 14.28 27.62
CA VAL A 291 -11.75 13.51 28.84
C VAL A 291 -10.99 14.27 29.93
N LYS A 292 -11.70 15.19 30.60
CA LYS A 292 -11.29 15.74 31.89
C LYS A 292 -11.18 14.57 32.87
N VAL A 293 -9.97 14.03 33.01
CA VAL A 293 -9.63 13.07 34.06
C VAL A 293 -9.73 13.80 35.40
N LYS A 294 -10.90 13.70 36.06
CA LYS A 294 -11.02 14.00 37.48
C LYS A 294 -10.15 13.01 38.25
N ARG A 295 -8.94 13.43 38.62
CA ARG A 295 -8.11 12.76 39.63
C ARG A 295 -8.91 12.68 40.94
N LYS A 296 -9.56 11.54 41.21
CA LYS A 296 -10.02 11.22 42.56
C LYS A 296 -8.77 10.91 43.39
N ALA A 297 -8.40 11.86 44.25
CA ALA A 297 -7.41 11.66 45.29
C ALA A 297 -7.82 10.44 46.14
N LYS A 298 -6.97 9.40 46.16
CA LYS A 298 -7.09 8.30 47.12
C LYS A 298 -6.87 8.86 48.52
N LYS A 299 -7.95 8.96 49.30
CA LYS A 299 -7.87 9.12 50.76
C LYS A 299 -7.10 7.92 51.34
N LYS A 300 -5.94 8.18 51.93
CA LYS A 300 -5.26 7.27 52.87
C LYS A 300 -6.28 6.92 53.97
N LYS A 301 -6.62 5.63 54.09
CA LYS A 301 -7.22 5.10 55.32
C LYS A 301 -6.05 4.72 56.23
N ASP A 302 -5.80 5.56 57.23
CA ASP A 302 -4.97 5.19 58.37
C ASP A 302 -5.69 4.08 59.15
N ASN A 303 -4.96 2.99 59.37
CA ASN A 303 -5.41 1.81 60.08
C ASN A 303 -4.93 1.94 61.54
N PRO A 304 -5.81 2.15 62.54
CA PRO A 304 -5.39 2.22 63.93
C PRO A 304 -5.08 0.82 64.45
N LYS A 305 -3.80 0.56 64.75
CA LYS A 305 -3.36 -0.66 65.44
C LYS A 305 -3.93 -0.68 66.86
N LYS A 306 -4.64 -1.77 67.15
CA LYS A 306 -5.18 -2.14 68.46
C LYS A 306 -4.08 -2.23 69.53
N ARG A 307 -4.36 -1.62 70.68
CA ARG A 307 -3.70 -1.82 71.97
C ARG A 307 -3.78 -3.29 72.40
N ASN A 308 -2.64 -3.92 72.66
CA ASN A 308 -2.58 -5.11 73.52
C ASN A 308 -2.33 -4.67 74.96
N ARG A 309 -3.28 -5.02 75.84
CA ARG A 309 -3.11 -5.04 77.30
C ARG A 309 -2.19 -6.20 77.67
N LYS A 310 -1.14 -5.95 78.44
CA LYS A 310 -0.51 -6.96 79.30
C LYS A 310 -1.11 -6.82 80.71
N LYS A 311 -1.52 -7.96 81.28
CA LYS A 311 -1.48 -8.21 82.71
C LYS A 311 -0.11 -8.80 83.02
#